data_AF-A0A742BQ72-F1
#
_entry.id   AF-A0A742BQ72-F1
#
_cell.length_a   1.000
_cell.length_b   1.000
_cell.length_c   1.000
_cell.angle_alpha   90.00
_cell.angle_beta   90.00
_cell.angle_gamma   90.00
#
_symmetry.space_group_name_H-M   'P 1'
#
loop_
_entity.id
_entity.type
_entity.pdbx_description
1 polymer ?
#
loop_
_entity_poly.entity_id
_entity_poly.type
_entity_poly.pdbx_seq_one_letter_code
_entity_poly.pdbx_strand_id
1 'polypeptide(L)'
;MLSIARRTAAGAALLLIMPLAVWVSGWQWQPGHQVWWLKTLFWITETVTKPWGVITHVILCGWFLWCLRFRLRAAIMLFAILGGAIIVGQGVKSWVKERVQEPRPFVVWLEKTHHIPVDEFYTLKRTERGHLVKEQLAGQQNIPVFLRQHWQKETGFAFPSGHTMFAASWALLAVGLLWPRRRTFTIAFLLVWATGVMGSRLL
;
A
#
# COMPACT_ATOMS: atom_id res chain seq x y z
N MET A 1 -26.19 13.73 -1.58
CA MET A 1 -25.38 12.49 -1.57
C MET A 1 -24.76 12.19 -2.94
N LEU A 2 -25.52 12.30 -4.03
CA LEU A 2 -25.04 12.03 -5.40
C LEU A 2 -23.80 12.83 -5.83
N SER A 3 -23.68 14.10 -5.42
CA SER A 3 -22.52 14.95 -5.77
C SER A 3 -21.22 14.57 -5.04
N ILE A 4 -21.31 13.97 -3.85
CA ILE A 4 -20.13 13.41 -3.14
C ILE A 4 -19.68 12.14 -3.85
N ALA A 5 -20.64 11.25 -4.15
CA ALA A 5 -20.39 10.00 -4.85
C ALA A 5 -19.77 10.22 -6.25
N ARG A 6 -20.24 11.22 -7.01
CA ARG A 6 -19.64 11.59 -8.30
C ARG A 6 -18.17 12.00 -8.16
N ARG A 7 -17.83 12.76 -7.12
CA ARG A 7 -16.45 13.21 -6.86
C ARG A 7 -15.56 12.06 -6.43
N THR A 8 -16.04 11.19 -5.54
CA THR A 8 -15.29 9.98 -5.17
C THR A 8 -15.12 9.03 -6.36
N ALA A 9 -16.13 8.90 -7.23
CA ALA A 9 -16.01 8.11 -8.46
C ALA A 9 -14.96 8.70 -9.42
N ALA A 10 -14.93 10.02 -9.60
CA ALA A 10 -13.89 10.68 -10.38
C ALA A 10 -12.49 10.47 -9.77
N GLY A 11 -12.36 10.59 -8.45
CA GLY A 11 -11.12 10.28 -7.74
C GLY A 11 -10.69 8.82 -7.90
N ALA A 12 -11.64 7.88 -7.89
CA ALA A 12 -11.37 6.46 -8.12
C ALA A 12 -10.90 6.22 -9.55
N ALA A 13 -11.57 6.81 -10.54
CA ALA A 13 -11.14 6.76 -11.93
C ALA A 13 -9.71 7.30 -12.11
N LEU A 14 -9.38 8.43 -11.48
CA LEU A 14 -8.03 9.01 -11.51
C LEU A 14 -6.97 8.06 -10.91
N LEU A 15 -7.24 7.47 -9.74
CA LEU A 15 -6.32 6.53 -9.10
C LEU A 15 -6.17 5.22 -9.89
N LEU A 16 -7.15 4.85 -10.71
CA LEU A 16 -7.07 3.67 -11.58
C LEU A 16 -6.21 3.88 -12.84
N ILE A 17 -5.96 5.11 -13.27
CA ILE A 17 -5.19 5.39 -14.50
C ILE A 17 -3.82 4.74 -14.45
N MET A 18 -3.06 5.00 -13.38
CA MET A 18 -1.69 4.50 -13.23
C MET A 18 -1.61 2.96 -13.21
N PRO A 19 -2.33 2.23 -12.33
CA PRO A 19 -2.25 0.77 -12.31
C PRO A 19 -2.78 0.12 -13.59
N LEU A 20 -3.83 0.68 -14.22
CA LEU A 20 -4.33 0.16 -15.49
C LEU A 20 -3.33 0.36 -16.63
N ALA A 21 -2.65 1.52 -16.68
CA ALA A 21 -1.60 1.76 -17.67
C ALA A 21 -0.44 0.78 -17.52
N VAL A 22 0.01 0.54 -16.28
CA VAL A 22 1.06 -0.46 -16.01
C VAL A 22 0.60 -1.86 -16.40
N TRP A 23 -0.63 -2.22 -16.06
CA TRP A 23 -1.17 -3.54 -16.37
C TRP A 23 -1.28 -3.78 -17.89
N VAL A 24 -1.84 -2.82 -18.63
CA VAL A 24 -1.98 -2.89 -20.10
C VAL A 24 -0.61 -2.89 -20.80
N SER A 25 0.40 -2.24 -20.21
CA SER A 25 1.76 -2.24 -20.76
C SER A 25 2.46 -3.61 -20.68
N GLY A 26 1.92 -4.55 -19.89
CA GLY A 26 2.56 -5.84 -19.64
C GLY A 26 3.86 -5.74 -18.84
N TRP A 27 4.10 -4.60 -18.17
CA TRP A 27 5.31 -4.37 -17.40
C TRP A 27 5.45 -5.41 -16.29
N GLN A 28 6.67 -5.97 -16.19
CA GLN A 28 7.03 -6.90 -15.14
C GLN A 28 8.19 -6.34 -14.33
N TRP A 29 8.16 -6.57 -13.02
CA TRP A 29 9.22 -6.19 -12.13
C TRP A 29 10.52 -6.94 -12.47
N GLN A 30 11.64 -6.22 -12.49
CA GLN A 30 12.97 -6.76 -12.71
C GLN A 30 13.95 -6.20 -11.66
N PRO A 31 14.95 -6.98 -11.22
CA PRO A 31 15.98 -6.48 -10.30
C PRO A 31 16.91 -5.45 -10.98
N GLY A 32 17.74 -4.76 -10.20
CA GLY A 32 18.79 -3.87 -10.75
C GLY A 32 18.39 -2.40 -10.92
N HIS A 33 17.27 -1.97 -10.33
CA HIS A 33 16.87 -0.57 -10.36
C HIS A 33 17.82 0.30 -9.52
N GLN A 34 17.93 1.59 -9.88
CA GLN A 34 18.81 2.53 -9.20
C GLN A 34 18.50 2.60 -7.70
N VAL A 35 19.53 2.42 -6.86
CA VAL A 35 19.38 2.33 -5.39
C VAL A 35 18.71 3.57 -4.79
N TRP A 36 19.04 4.77 -5.30
CA TRP A 36 18.39 6.02 -4.92
C TRP A 36 16.88 5.98 -5.15
N TRP A 37 16.44 5.47 -6.30
CA TRP A 37 15.02 5.40 -6.67
C TRP A 37 14.26 4.43 -5.78
N LEU A 38 14.83 3.24 -5.56
CA LEU A 38 14.30 2.24 -4.63
C LEU A 38 14.20 2.78 -3.19
N LYS A 39 15.19 3.57 -2.75
CA LYS A 39 15.17 4.20 -1.43
C LYS A 39 14.04 5.22 -1.33
N THR A 40 13.86 6.09 -2.32
CA THR A 40 12.75 7.06 -2.32
C THR A 40 11.39 6.36 -2.24
N LEU A 41 11.18 5.31 -3.03
CA LEU A 41 9.95 4.52 -3.01
C LEU A 41 9.75 3.79 -1.69
N PHE A 42 10.83 3.26 -1.11
CA PHE A 42 10.79 2.66 0.22
C PHE A 42 10.32 3.67 1.27
N TRP A 43 10.83 4.91 1.24
CA TRP A 43 10.38 5.97 2.16
C TRP A 43 8.91 6.29 1.98
N ILE A 44 8.41 6.33 0.74
CA ILE A 44 6.98 6.50 0.45
C ILE A 44 6.16 5.35 1.04
N THR A 45 6.60 4.09 0.88
CA THR A 45 5.96 2.92 1.49
C THR A 45 5.97 2.99 3.02
N GLU A 46 7.06 3.46 3.62
CA GLU A 46 7.18 3.63 5.07
C GLU A 46 6.16 4.63 5.61
N THR A 47 5.76 5.66 4.86
CA THR A 47 4.71 6.62 5.29
C THR A 47 3.35 5.97 5.58
N VAL A 48 3.13 4.73 5.14
CA VAL A 48 1.92 3.93 5.40
C VAL A 48 2.23 2.69 6.28
N THR A 49 3.49 2.30 6.40
CA THR A 49 3.91 1.10 7.13
C THR A 49 4.07 1.39 8.63
N LYS A 50 3.71 0.44 9.50
CA LYS A 50 3.97 0.59 10.94
C LYS A 50 5.50 0.61 11.20
N PRO A 51 6.01 1.58 12.00
CA PRO A 51 5.26 2.49 12.89
C PRO A 51 4.82 3.83 12.27
N TRP A 52 5.53 4.35 11.25
CA TRP A 52 5.33 5.69 10.69
C TRP A 52 3.92 5.94 10.12
N GLY A 53 3.28 4.91 9.56
CA GLY A 53 1.91 4.99 9.08
C GLY A 53 0.88 5.38 10.15
N VAL A 54 1.14 5.10 11.43
CA VAL A 54 0.28 5.56 12.53
C VAL A 54 0.36 7.08 12.67
N ILE A 55 1.57 7.64 12.56
CA ILE A 55 1.81 9.08 12.62
C ILE A 55 1.10 9.78 11.47
N THR A 56 1.30 9.31 10.23
CA THR A 56 0.60 9.83 9.04
C THR A 56 -0.91 9.77 9.23
N HIS A 57 -1.44 8.67 9.77
CA HIS A 57 -2.87 8.52 10.04
C HIS A 57 -3.40 9.57 11.03
N VAL A 58 -2.71 9.74 12.17
CA VAL A 58 -3.12 10.69 13.21
C VAL A 58 -3.08 12.13 12.70
N ILE A 59 -2.04 12.51 11.96
CA ILE A 59 -1.92 13.84 11.34
C ILE A 59 -3.06 14.08 10.35
N LEU A 60 -3.35 13.12 9.47
CA LEU A 60 -4.44 13.23 8.50
C LEU A 60 -5.81 13.29 9.18
N CYS A 61 -6.04 12.48 10.22
CA CYS A 61 -7.27 12.54 11.03
C CYS A 61 -7.45 13.93 11.65
N GLY A 62 -6.43 14.47 12.32
CA GLY A 62 -6.47 15.82 12.89
C GLY A 62 -6.73 16.90 11.85
N TRP A 63 -6.04 16.83 10.71
CA TRP A 63 -6.22 17.76 9.59
C TRP A 63 -7.62 17.69 8.98
N PHE A 64 -8.18 16.50 8.81
CA PHE A 64 -9.54 16.32 8.30
C PHE A 64 -10.58 16.81 9.31
N LEU A 65 -10.42 16.54 10.61
CA LEU A 65 -11.30 17.08 11.65
C LEU A 65 -11.29 18.61 11.64
N TRP A 66 -10.11 19.23 11.46
CA TRP A 66 -9.98 20.68 11.28
C TRP A 66 -10.71 21.17 10.01
N CYS A 67 -10.48 20.52 8.87
CA CYS A 67 -11.14 20.89 7.61
C CYS A 67 -12.67 20.69 7.66
N LEU A 68 -13.14 19.73 8.46
CA LEU A 68 -14.55 19.37 8.63
C LEU A 68 -15.17 20.01 9.88
N ARG A 69 -14.51 20.98 10.55
CA ARG A 69 -14.93 21.56 11.84
C ARG A 69 -16.37 22.04 11.89
N PHE A 70 -16.89 22.58 10.78
CA PHE A 70 -18.28 23.05 10.69
C PHE A 70 -19.34 21.92 10.72
N ARG A 71 -18.93 20.65 10.59
CA ARG A 71 -19.77 19.46 10.74
C ARG A 71 -19.05 18.40 11.57
N LEU A 72 -18.47 18.80 12.70
CA LEU A 72 -17.60 17.95 13.51
C LEU A 72 -18.26 16.64 13.97
N ARG A 73 -19.54 16.67 14.39
CA ARG A 73 -20.29 15.46 14.78
C ARG A 73 -20.33 14.42 13.66
N ALA A 74 -20.63 14.85 12.43
CA ALA A 74 -20.64 13.97 11.26
C ALA A 74 -19.23 13.48 10.88
N ALA A 75 -18.20 14.32 11.06
CA ALA A 75 -16.81 13.94 10.82
C ALA A 75 -16.34 12.87 11.81
N ILE A 76 -16.64 13.02 13.10
CA ILE A 76 -16.33 12.02 14.13
C ILE A 76 -17.04 10.71 13.83
N MET A 77 -18.34 10.76 13.49
CA MET A 77 -19.10 9.56 13.11
C MET A 77 -18.50 8.86 11.87
N LEU A 78 -18.07 9.62 10.86
CA LEU A 78 -17.39 9.07 9.70
C LEU A 78 -16.08 8.37 10.09
N PHE A 79 -15.27 8.98 10.95
CA PHE A 79 -14.03 8.36 11.42
C PHE A 79 -14.27 7.12 12.28
N ALA A 80 -15.36 7.09 13.07
CA ALA A 80 -15.77 5.90 13.80
C ALA A 80 -16.16 4.75 12.84
N ILE A 81 -16.91 5.06 11.77
CA ILE A 81 -17.27 4.08 10.74
C ILE A 81 -16.02 3.55 10.02
N LEU A 82 -15.10 4.45 9.64
CA LEU A 82 -13.83 4.06 9.00
C LEU A 82 -12.95 3.22 9.94
N GLY A 83 -12.89 3.57 11.22
CA GLY A 83 -12.20 2.79 12.24
C GLY A 83 -12.77 1.38 12.38
N GLY A 84 -14.10 1.26 12.43
CA GLY A 84 -14.80 -0.02 12.40
C GLY A 84 -14.49 -0.84 11.14
N ALA A 85 -14.55 -0.19 9.97
CA ALA A 85 -14.22 -0.84 8.69
C ALA A 85 -12.76 -1.31 8.63
N ILE A 86 -11.81 -0.58 9.22
CA ILE A 86 -10.40 -1.01 9.31
C ILE A 86 -10.27 -2.26 10.18
N ILE A 87 -10.94 -2.30 11.34
CA ILE A 87 -10.92 -3.47 12.23
C ILE A 87 -11.49 -4.70 11.52
N VAL A 88 -12.66 -4.56 10.89
CA VAL A 88 -13.26 -5.62 10.07
C VAL A 88 -12.34 -6.02 8.93
N GLY A 89 -11.73 -5.05 8.25
CA GLY A 89 -10.79 -5.27 7.16
C GLY A 89 -9.53 -6.04 7.58
N GLN A 90 -9.04 -5.89 8.82
CA GLN A 90 -7.95 -6.73 9.33
C GLN A 90 -8.41 -8.19 9.50
N GLY A 91 -9.63 -8.42 9.98
CA GLY A 91 -10.22 -9.76 10.08
C GLY A 91 -10.37 -10.42 8.70
N VAL A 92 -10.96 -9.71 7.74
CA VAL A 92 -11.11 -10.17 6.36
C VAL A 92 -9.75 -10.44 5.71
N LYS A 93 -8.76 -9.57 5.94
CA LYS A 93 -7.40 -9.75 5.42
C LYS A 93 -6.77 -11.06 5.88
N SER A 94 -6.94 -11.44 7.15
CA SER A 94 -6.42 -12.71 7.66
C SER A 94 -7.09 -13.89 6.95
N TRP A 95 -8.41 -13.83 6.77
CA TRP A 95 -9.17 -14.87 6.07
C TRP A 95 -8.84 -14.98 4.57
N VAL A 96 -8.74 -13.86 3.86
CA VAL A 96 -8.40 -13.83 2.42
C VAL A 96 -7.00 -14.39 2.17
N LYS A 97 -6.05 -14.15 3.09
CA LYS A 97 -4.69 -14.67 2.97
C LYS A 97 -4.58 -16.18 3.09
N GLU A 98 -5.58 -16.85 3.67
CA GLU A 98 -5.66 -18.31 3.69
C GLU A 98 -6.20 -18.88 2.37
N ARG A 99 -6.87 -18.05 1.56
CA ARG A 99 -7.53 -18.44 0.30
C ARG A 99 -6.76 -18.02 -0.96
N VAL A 100 -6.16 -16.84 -0.97
CA VAL A 100 -5.47 -16.27 -2.15
C VAL A 100 -3.96 -16.36 -1.94
N GLN A 101 -3.37 -17.38 -2.55
CA GLN A 101 -1.96 -17.73 -2.41
C GLN A 101 -1.09 -17.14 -3.52
N GLU A 102 -1.27 -15.86 -3.87
CA GLU A 102 -0.50 -15.27 -4.97
C GLU A 102 0.94 -14.91 -4.57
N PRO A 103 1.95 -15.45 -5.29
CA PRO A 103 3.35 -15.19 -5.01
C PRO A 103 3.71 -13.74 -5.33
N ARG A 104 4.63 -13.16 -4.55
CA ARG A 104 5.15 -11.82 -4.85
C ARG A 104 6.15 -11.86 -6.00
N PRO A 105 6.29 -10.77 -6.78
CA PRO A 105 7.23 -10.73 -7.91
C PRO A 105 8.67 -11.11 -7.55
N PHE A 106 9.16 -10.67 -6.38
CA PHE A 106 10.52 -11.03 -5.93
C PHE A 106 10.65 -12.51 -5.56
N VAL A 107 9.57 -13.18 -5.13
CA VAL A 107 9.58 -14.62 -4.80
C VAL A 107 9.68 -15.45 -6.07
N VAL A 108 8.98 -15.05 -7.13
CA VAL A 108 9.10 -15.68 -8.46
C VAL A 108 10.51 -15.51 -9.02
N TRP A 109 11.13 -14.34 -8.82
CA TRP A 109 12.54 -14.14 -9.18
C TRP A 109 13.49 -15.00 -8.33
N LEU A 110 13.22 -15.14 -7.03
CA LEU A 110 14.00 -15.94 -6.10
C LEU A 110 13.93 -17.44 -6.44
N GLU A 111 12.75 -17.95 -6.78
CA GLU A 111 12.54 -19.30 -7.31
C GLU A 111 13.39 -19.53 -8.57
N LYS A 112 13.31 -18.64 -9.55
CA LYS A 112 14.10 -18.76 -10.79
C LYS A 112 15.61 -18.74 -10.55
N THR A 113 16.07 -18.04 -9.51
CA THR A 113 17.50 -17.86 -9.23
C THR A 113 18.08 -18.97 -8.35
N HIS A 114 17.28 -19.48 -7.40
CA HIS A 114 17.73 -20.43 -6.37
C HIS A 114 17.03 -21.80 -6.45
N HIS A 115 16.19 -22.04 -7.46
CA HIS A 115 15.51 -23.31 -7.76
C HIS A 115 14.65 -23.88 -6.61
N ILE A 116 14.12 -23.04 -5.73
CA ILE A 116 13.13 -23.46 -4.73
C ILE A 116 11.73 -23.27 -5.32
N PRO A 117 10.92 -24.33 -5.47
CA PRO A 117 9.57 -24.20 -5.99
C PRO A 117 8.71 -23.31 -5.09
N VAL A 118 7.96 -22.41 -5.70
CA VAL A 118 7.07 -21.44 -5.00
C VAL A 118 6.11 -22.13 -4.03
N ASP A 119 5.62 -23.32 -4.38
CA ASP A 119 4.69 -24.08 -3.54
C ASP A 119 5.34 -24.48 -2.21
N GLU A 120 6.58 -24.97 -2.24
CA GLU A 120 7.35 -25.34 -1.04
C GLU A 120 7.73 -24.11 -0.21
N PHE A 121 7.97 -22.97 -0.85
CA PHE A 121 8.18 -21.71 -0.12
C PHE A 121 6.96 -21.33 0.72
N TYR A 122 5.74 -21.53 0.20
CA TYR A 122 4.51 -21.11 0.85
C TYR A 122 3.92 -22.13 1.84
N THR A 123 4.40 -23.38 1.86
CA THR A 123 4.07 -24.35 2.92
C THR A 123 4.74 -24.00 4.26
N LEU A 124 5.86 -23.27 4.23
CA LEU A 124 6.61 -22.86 5.42
C LEU A 124 5.88 -21.80 6.26
N LYS A 125 6.12 -21.84 7.58
CA LYS A 125 5.63 -20.78 8.49
C LYS A 125 6.22 -19.43 8.07
N ARG A 126 5.49 -18.34 8.35
CA ARG A 126 5.92 -16.98 7.95
C ARG A 126 7.32 -16.61 8.46
N THR A 127 7.66 -17.06 9.67
CA THR A 127 8.98 -16.88 10.28
C THR A 127 10.05 -17.63 9.48
N GLU A 128 9.81 -18.90 9.17
CA GLU A 128 10.71 -19.76 8.38
C GLU A 128 10.91 -19.21 6.96
N ARG A 129 9.85 -18.71 6.30
CA ARG A 129 9.98 -17.97 5.03
C ARG A 129 10.91 -16.77 5.13
N GLY A 130 10.82 -16.02 6.23
CA GLY A 130 11.70 -14.87 6.49
C GLY A 130 13.17 -15.29 6.63
N HIS A 131 13.42 -16.42 7.31
CA HIS A 131 14.75 -17.00 7.44
C HIS A 131 15.30 -17.52 6.11
N LEU A 132 14.50 -18.24 5.33
CA LEU A 132 14.89 -18.75 4.02
C LEU A 132 15.26 -17.61 3.06
N VAL A 133 14.44 -16.55 3.01
CA VAL A 133 14.74 -15.33 2.25
C VAL A 133 16.04 -14.68 2.75
N LYS A 134 16.28 -14.65 4.06
CA LYS A 134 17.51 -14.11 4.64
C LYS A 134 18.75 -14.91 4.23
N GLU A 135 18.68 -16.23 4.26
CA GLU A 135 19.78 -17.13 3.88
C GLU A 135 20.09 -17.03 2.38
N GLN A 136 19.07 -17.05 1.52
CA GLN A 136 19.26 -16.94 0.08
C GLN A 136 19.80 -15.55 -0.33
N LEU A 137 19.38 -14.49 0.37
CA LEU A 137 19.88 -13.13 0.15
C LEU A 137 21.19 -12.82 0.89
N ALA A 138 21.75 -13.75 1.67
CA ALA A 138 23.01 -13.55 2.37
C ALA A 138 24.20 -13.46 1.40
N GLY A 139 24.18 -14.25 0.32
CA GLY A 139 25.20 -14.25 -0.74
C GLY A 139 25.02 -13.16 -1.81
N GLN A 140 23.87 -12.47 -1.85
CA GLN A 140 23.54 -11.46 -2.85
C GLN A 140 24.04 -10.07 -2.42
N GLN A 141 25.24 -9.69 -2.86
CA GLN A 141 25.80 -8.34 -2.59
C GLN A 141 25.14 -7.22 -3.41
N ASN A 142 24.46 -7.57 -4.50
CA ASN A 142 23.84 -6.61 -5.43
C ASN A 142 22.52 -6.00 -4.89
N ILE A 143 22.02 -6.49 -3.76
CA ILE A 143 20.74 -6.03 -3.18
C ILE A 143 21.02 -5.23 -1.90
N PRO A 144 20.61 -3.95 -1.86
CA PRO A 144 20.79 -3.10 -0.68
C PRO A 144 20.20 -3.72 0.58
N VAL A 145 20.88 -3.52 1.71
CA VAL A 145 20.49 -4.08 3.03
C VAL A 145 19.04 -3.74 3.41
N PHE A 146 18.60 -2.51 3.15
CA PHE A 146 17.24 -2.07 3.48
C PHE A 146 16.17 -2.88 2.72
N LEU A 147 16.43 -3.23 1.46
CA LEU A 147 15.48 -3.97 0.63
C LEU A 147 15.42 -5.44 1.06
N ARG A 148 16.57 -6.02 1.41
CA ARG A 148 16.63 -7.38 2.00
C ARG A 148 15.82 -7.47 3.29
N GLN A 149 15.96 -6.48 4.17
CA GLN A 149 15.17 -6.41 5.41
C GLN A 149 13.66 -6.24 5.13
N HIS A 150 13.30 -5.45 4.11
CA HIS A 150 11.91 -5.29 3.70
C HIS A 150 11.31 -6.62 3.21
N TRP A 151 12.01 -7.34 2.33
CA TRP A 151 11.55 -8.63 1.80
C TRP A 151 11.43 -9.70 2.89
N GLN A 152 12.35 -9.72 3.86
CA GLN A 152 12.27 -10.61 5.04
C GLN A 152 11.04 -10.33 5.91
N LYS A 153 10.61 -9.07 6.02
CA LYS A 153 9.42 -8.67 6.79
C LYS A 153 8.11 -8.91 6.03
N GLU A 154 8.15 -8.78 4.72
CA GLU A 154 6.99 -8.84 3.80
C GLU A 154 6.87 -10.17 3.05
N THR A 155 7.08 -11.30 3.75
CA THR A 155 7.00 -12.67 3.19
C THR A 155 5.60 -13.23 2.98
N GLY A 156 4.56 -12.47 3.32
CA GLY A 156 3.18 -12.88 3.09
C GLY A 156 2.77 -12.78 1.61
N PHE A 157 1.69 -13.46 1.24
CA PHE A 157 1.09 -13.35 -0.10
C PHE A 157 0.84 -11.90 -0.51
N ALA A 158 0.85 -11.67 -1.83
CA ALA A 158 0.77 -10.34 -2.43
C ALA A 158 -0.57 -9.64 -2.16
N PHE A 159 -1.66 -10.41 -2.02
CA PHE A 159 -3.01 -9.90 -1.85
C PHE A 159 -3.55 -9.98 -0.40
N PRO A 160 -4.38 -9.03 0.03
CA PRO A 160 -4.64 -7.69 -0.54
C PRO A 160 -3.62 -6.62 -0.06
N SER A 161 -3.37 -5.59 -0.89
CA SER A 161 -2.48 -4.46 -0.55
C SER A 161 -3.12 -3.52 0.48
N GLY A 162 -2.74 -3.69 1.75
CA GLY A 162 -3.15 -2.79 2.83
C GLY A 162 -2.68 -1.34 2.61
N HIS A 163 -1.49 -1.15 2.03
CA HIS A 163 -0.91 0.16 1.77
C HIS A 163 -1.74 0.96 0.77
N THR A 164 -2.12 0.32 -0.35
CA THR A 164 -2.94 0.94 -1.39
C THR A 164 -4.33 1.26 -0.86
N MET A 165 -4.99 0.32 -0.16
CA MET A 165 -6.31 0.57 0.42
C MET A 165 -6.31 1.78 1.35
N PHE A 166 -5.28 1.91 2.19
CA PHE A 166 -5.16 3.02 3.13
C PHE A 166 -4.93 4.36 2.41
N ALA A 167 -3.93 4.44 1.52
CA ALA A 167 -3.59 5.68 0.84
C ALA A 167 -4.71 6.13 -0.12
N ALA A 168 -5.29 5.20 -0.88
CA ALA A 168 -6.42 5.48 -1.77
C ALA A 168 -7.65 5.95 -0.99
N SER A 169 -7.98 5.34 0.16
CA SER A 169 -9.12 5.78 0.98
C SER A 169 -8.97 7.23 1.43
N TRP A 170 -7.77 7.64 1.86
CA TRP A 170 -7.50 9.04 2.22
C TRP A 170 -7.65 10.01 1.04
N ALA A 171 -7.12 9.64 -0.13
CA ALA A 171 -7.27 10.45 -1.32
C ALA A 171 -8.75 10.57 -1.76
N LEU A 172 -9.51 9.48 -1.72
CA LEU A 172 -10.94 9.48 -2.04
C LEU A 172 -11.75 10.31 -1.05
N LEU A 173 -11.46 10.21 0.25
CA LEU A 173 -12.07 11.08 1.27
C LEU A 173 -11.76 12.55 1.01
N ALA A 174 -10.54 12.88 0.59
CA ALA A 174 -10.15 14.25 0.26
C ALA A 174 -10.96 14.79 -0.92
N VAL A 175 -11.02 14.05 -2.04
CA VAL A 175 -11.79 14.44 -3.22
C VAL A 175 -13.29 14.53 -2.91
N GLY A 176 -13.82 13.56 -2.16
CA GLY A 176 -15.25 13.50 -1.81
C GLY A 176 -15.70 14.59 -0.84
N LEU A 177 -14.88 14.97 0.14
CA LEU A 177 -15.31 15.83 1.26
C LEU A 177 -14.67 17.23 1.23
N LEU A 178 -13.45 17.36 0.73
CA LEU A 178 -12.68 18.60 0.82
C LEU A 178 -12.77 19.46 -0.46
N TRP A 179 -13.23 18.90 -1.58
CA TRP A 179 -13.42 19.62 -2.84
C TRP A 179 -14.30 20.89 -2.71
N PRO A 180 -15.50 20.86 -2.09
CA PRO A 180 -16.35 22.04 -1.97
C PRO A 180 -15.78 23.06 -0.98
N ARG A 181 -14.81 22.64 -0.15
CA ARG A 181 -14.12 23.45 0.84
C ARG A 181 -12.84 24.09 0.29
N ARG A 182 -12.63 24.02 -1.03
CA ARG A 182 -11.50 24.63 -1.75
C ARG A 182 -10.12 24.20 -1.24
N ARG A 183 -9.99 23.02 -0.60
CA ARG A 183 -8.70 22.47 -0.14
C ARG A 183 -7.96 21.76 -1.29
N THR A 184 -7.78 22.46 -2.41
CA THR A 184 -7.18 21.91 -3.63
C THR A 184 -5.78 21.35 -3.40
N PHE A 185 -4.96 22.05 -2.60
CA PHE A 185 -3.61 21.59 -2.23
C PHE A 185 -3.64 20.23 -1.51
N THR A 186 -4.50 20.06 -0.50
CA THR A 186 -4.63 18.79 0.23
C THR A 186 -5.07 17.66 -0.70
N ILE A 187 -5.98 17.94 -1.62
CA ILE A 187 -6.50 16.94 -2.57
C ILE A 187 -5.41 16.51 -3.54
N ALA A 188 -4.70 17.48 -4.15
CA ALA A 188 -3.61 17.20 -5.07
C ALA A 188 -2.48 16.42 -4.38
N PHE A 189 -2.07 16.85 -3.19
CA PHE A 189 -1.06 16.16 -2.39
C PHE A 189 -1.46 14.70 -2.10
N LEU A 190 -2.69 14.45 -1.66
CA LEU A 190 -3.13 13.10 -1.34
C LEU A 190 -3.29 12.20 -2.57
N LEU A 191 -3.69 12.75 -3.72
CA LEU A 191 -3.74 11.99 -4.98
C LEU A 191 -2.33 11.60 -5.46
N VAL A 192 -1.38 12.55 -5.42
CA VAL A 192 0.03 12.28 -5.77
C VAL A 192 0.63 11.27 -4.80
N TRP A 193 0.42 11.44 -3.50
CA TRP A 193 0.90 10.51 -2.48
C TRP A 193 0.31 9.12 -2.64
N ALA A 194 -1.01 8.98 -2.84
CA ALA A 194 -1.64 7.68 -3.05
C ALA A 194 -1.11 6.97 -4.31
N THR A 195 -0.93 7.71 -5.40
CA THR A 195 -0.33 7.18 -6.63
C THR A 195 1.13 6.78 -6.41
N GLY A 196 1.88 7.57 -5.64
CA GLY A 196 3.25 7.24 -5.24
C GLY A 196 3.33 5.98 -4.40
N VAL A 197 2.41 5.79 -3.44
CA VAL A 197 2.30 4.56 -2.64
C VAL A 197 1.94 3.37 -3.52
N MET A 198 1.08 3.54 -4.53
CA MET A 198 0.75 2.48 -5.48
C MET A 198 1.98 2.09 -6.32
N GLY A 199 2.70 3.09 -6.84
CA GLY A 199 3.94 2.87 -7.60
C GLY A 199 5.04 2.23 -6.76
N SER A 200 5.18 2.60 -5.49
CA SER A 200 6.17 2.02 -4.58
C SER A 200 5.88 0.58 -4.17
N ARG A 201 4.70 0.02 -4.52
CA ARG A 201 4.39 -1.41 -4.34
C ARG A 201 4.67 -2.23 -5.59
N LEU A 202 4.83 -1.59 -6.74
CA LEU A 202 5.22 -2.25 -7.98
C LEU A 202 6.72 -2.49 -8.06
N LEU A 203 7.53 -1.74 -7.30
CA LEU A 203 8.99 -1.68 -7.34
C LEU A 203 9.63 -2.15 -6.03
#